data_AF-A0AAV5YEF5-F1
#
_entry.id   AF-A0AAV5YEF5-F1
#
_cell.length_a   1.000
_cell.length_b   1.000
_cell.length_c   1.000
_cell.angle_alpha   90.00
_cell.angle_beta   90.00
_cell.angle_gamma   90.00
#
_symmetry.space_group_name_H-M   'P 1'
#
loop_
_entity.id
_entity.type
_entity.pdbx_description
1 polymer ?
#
loop_
_entity_poly.entity_id
_entity_poly.type
_entity_poly.pdbx_seq_one_letter_code
_entity_poly.pdbx_strand_id
1 'polypeptide(L)'
;MTRAFARMTPSAAVALLRPGMKVMMPPGCGEPRALVAEICRQSERLRDLTLMGGIHLGDYPWARPEHAALRYATWHMSPRLADAQQRGRVEFLPIRYFDVVTEFAPGGRWAPDCVLVHTAPPDARGYLSLGAAVGVALPAARRAPLVIAQVNPNMPRTRGSGWLHASQVDVWVEADEPLAEYPAP
;
A
#
# COMPACT_ATOMS: atom_id res chain seq x y z
N MET A 1 -5.59 18.00 11.62
CA MET A 1 -6.27 16.99 12.46
C MET A 1 -5.22 16.07 13.02
N THR A 2 -5.21 15.81 14.32
CA THR A 2 -4.25 14.93 14.97
C THR A 2 -4.60 13.48 14.65
N ARG A 3 -3.66 12.71 14.10
CA ARG A 3 -3.86 11.29 13.83
C ARG A 3 -3.71 10.47 15.10
N ALA A 4 -4.53 9.44 15.26
CA ALA A 4 -4.63 8.69 16.51
C ALA A 4 -3.44 7.75 16.78
N PHE A 5 -2.73 7.32 15.73
CA PHE A 5 -1.72 6.27 15.80
C PHE A 5 -2.20 5.02 16.57
N ALA A 6 -3.43 4.59 16.30
CA ALA A 6 -4.06 3.52 17.06
C ALA A 6 -3.63 2.13 16.57
N ARG A 7 -3.26 1.25 17.51
CA ARG A 7 -3.02 -0.17 17.20
C ARG A 7 -4.34 -0.87 16.88
N MET A 8 -4.40 -1.61 15.79
CA MET A 8 -5.57 -2.38 15.38
C MET A 8 -5.19 -3.79 14.92
N THR A 9 -6.17 -4.69 14.87
CA THR A 9 -6.04 -5.94 14.11
C THR A 9 -6.10 -5.64 12.60
N PRO A 10 -5.55 -6.51 11.73
CA PRO A 10 -5.69 -6.34 10.28
C PRO A 10 -7.14 -6.13 9.85
N SER A 11 -8.06 -6.92 10.40
CA SER A 11 -9.48 -6.83 10.05
C SER A 11 -10.12 -5.50 10.43
N ALA A 12 -9.81 -4.98 11.62
CA ALA A 12 -10.30 -3.68 12.08
C ALA A 12 -9.71 -2.52 11.27
N ALA A 13 -8.43 -2.59 10.91
CA ALA A 13 -7.80 -1.60 10.04
C ALA A 13 -8.42 -1.59 8.63
N VAL A 14 -8.64 -2.77 8.03
CA VAL A 14 -9.28 -2.90 6.72
C VAL A 14 -10.77 -2.53 6.75
N ALA A 15 -11.44 -2.60 7.90
CA ALA A 15 -12.81 -2.12 8.07
C ALA A 15 -12.96 -0.61 7.86
N LEU A 16 -11.87 0.16 7.98
CA LEU A 16 -11.84 1.59 7.64
C LEU A 16 -11.93 1.85 6.13
N LEU A 17 -11.62 0.84 5.31
CA LEU A 17 -11.72 0.92 3.86
C LEU A 17 -13.17 0.70 3.40
N ARG A 18 -13.55 1.43 2.36
CA ARG A 18 -14.90 1.46 1.79
C ARG A 18 -14.87 1.09 0.30
N PRO A 19 -15.99 0.59 -0.25
CA PRO A 19 -16.14 0.42 -1.70
C PRO A 19 -15.71 1.64 -2.50
N GLY A 20 -15.08 1.44 -3.66
CA GLY A 20 -14.65 2.50 -4.57
C GLY A 20 -13.44 3.34 -4.12
N MET A 21 -12.87 3.12 -2.93
CA MET A 21 -11.66 3.85 -2.50
C MET A 21 -10.45 3.51 -3.36
N LYS A 22 -9.56 4.49 -3.53
CA LYS A 22 -8.22 4.30 -4.11
C LYS A 22 -7.23 4.08 -2.98
N VAL A 23 -6.59 2.92 -2.96
CA VAL A 23 -5.67 2.50 -1.88
C VAL A 23 -4.29 2.29 -2.47
N MET A 24 -3.34 3.17 -2.13
CA MET A 24 -1.97 3.07 -2.61
C MET A 24 -1.16 2.15 -1.69
N MET A 25 -0.35 1.26 -2.28
CA MET A 25 0.61 0.41 -1.56
C MET A 25 2.02 0.52 -2.14
N PRO A 26 3.07 0.53 -1.30
CA PRO A 26 4.46 0.57 -1.74
C PRO A 26 4.79 -0.57 -2.71
N PRO A 27 5.55 -0.30 -3.78
CA PRO A 27 6.02 -1.35 -4.69
C PRO A 27 7.19 -2.15 -4.10
N GLY A 28 7.51 -3.26 -4.77
CA GLY A 28 8.70 -4.05 -4.55
C GLY A 28 8.63 -4.86 -3.26
N CYS A 29 9.73 -4.82 -2.50
CA CYS A 29 9.87 -5.53 -1.24
C CYS A 29 9.09 -4.91 -0.07
N GLY A 30 8.47 -3.74 -0.26
CA GLY A 30 7.66 -3.06 0.75
C GLY A 30 6.19 -3.44 0.77
N GLU A 31 5.74 -4.37 -0.07
CA GLU A 31 4.34 -4.77 -0.12
C GLU A 31 3.82 -5.19 1.27
N PRO A 32 2.76 -4.54 1.80
CA PRO A 32 2.22 -4.86 3.12
C PRO A 32 1.30 -6.10 3.03
N ARG A 33 1.90 -7.29 2.91
CA ARG A 33 1.20 -8.54 2.55
C ARG A 33 0.08 -8.92 3.52
N ALA A 34 0.24 -8.71 4.82
CA ALA A 34 -0.81 -9.02 5.79
C ALA A 34 -2.05 -8.14 5.61
N LEU A 35 -1.86 -6.84 5.33
CA LEU A 35 -2.98 -5.93 5.01
C LEU A 35 -3.62 -6.28 3.66
N VAL A 36 -2.80 -6.58 2.64
CA VAL A 36 -3.29 -6.97 1.31
C VAL A 36 -4.09 -8.26 1.37
N ALA A 37 -3.61 -9.28 2.09
CA ALA A 37 -4.33 -10.54 2.28
C ALA A 37 -5.70 -10.32 2.94
N GLU A 38 -5.76 -9.44 3.94
CA GLU A 38 -7.02 -9.10 4.61
C GLU A 38 -7.98 -8.30 3.70
N ILE A 39 -7.45 -7.43 2.82
CA ILE A 39 -8.25 -6.77 1.77
C ILE A 39 -8.85 -7.80 0.81
N CYS A 40 -8.05 -8.76 0.34
CA CYS A 40 -8.52 -9.86 -0.52
C CYS A 40 -9.60 -10.70 0.17
N ARG A 41 -9.43 -11.03 1.45
CA ARG A 41 -10.45 -11.76 2.23
C ARG A 41 -11.79 -11.02 2.31
N GLN A 42 -11.75 -9.69 2.20
CA GLN A 42 -12.92 -8.82 2.24
C GLN A 42 -13.31 -8.27 0.86
N SER A 43 -12.84 -8.87 -0.25
CA SER A 43 -12.99 -8.35 -1.61
C SER A 43 -14.43 -8.02 -1.99
N GLU A 44 -15.39 -8.88 -1.64
CA GLU A 44 -16.81 -8.66 -1.92
C GLU A 44 -17.39 -7.43 -1.19
N ARG A 45 -16.97 -7.21 0.06
CA ARG A 45 -17.36 -6.01 0.83
C ARG A 45 -16.71 -4.75 0.25
N LEU A 46 -15.50 -4.89 -0.30
CA LEU A 46 -14.68 -3.80 -0.83
C LEU A 46 -14.82 -3.63 -2.35
N ARG A 47 -16.01 -3.91 -2.88
CA ARG A 47 -16.29 -3.82 -4.32
C ARG A 47 -15.84 -2.48 -4.91
N ASP A 48 -15.21 -2.56 -6.08
CA ASP A 48 -14.65 -1.44 -6.85
C ASP A 48 -13.54 -0.65 -6.14
N LEU A 49 -13.07 -1.11 -4.97
CA LEU A 49 -11.83 -0.60 -4.36
C LEU A 49 -10.67 -0.83 -5.33
N THR A 50 -9.92 0.22 -5.60
CA THR A 50 -8.78 0.20 -6.51
C THR A 50 -7.49 0.20 -5.73
N LEU A 51 -6.81 -0.95 -5.70
CA LEU A 51 -5.43 -1.02 -5.23
C LEU A 51 -4.51 -0.35 -6.26
N MET A 52 -3.57 0.47 -5.82
CA MET A 52 -2.64 1.20 -6.68
C MET A 52 -1.21 0.87 -6.27
N GLY A 53 -0.40 0.41 -7.22
CA GLY A 53 0.94 -0.11 -6.94
C GLY A 53 1.86 -0.06 -8.16
N GLY A 54 3.12 -0.39 -7.93
CA GLY A 54 4.11 -0.50 -9.00
C GLY A 54 4.47 -1.96 -9.26
N ILE A 55 5.77 -2.22 -9.38
CA ILE A 55 6.28 -3.59 -9.46
C ILE A 55 5.98 -4.35 -8.16
N HIS A 56 5.53 -5.59 -8.25
CA HIS A 56 5.46 -6.53 -7.12
C HIS A 56 6.41 -7.70 -7.38
N LEU A 57 7.13 -8.13 -6.34
CA LEU A 57 8.10 -9.21 -6.44
C LEU A 57 7.46 -10.60 -6.34
N GLY A 58 6.28 -10.68 -5.72
CA GLY A 58 5.48 -11.88 -5.61
C GLY A 58 4.43 -12.00 -6.71
N ASP A 59 3.28 -12.56 -6.31
CA ASP A 59 2.09 -12.65 -7.14
C ASP A 59 1.16 -11.43 -6.92
N TYR A 60 0.05 -11.36 -7.66
CA TYR A 60 -0.98 -10.32 -7.54
C TYR A 60 -2.29 -10.93 -7.02
N PRO A 61 -2.37 -11.34 -5.73
CA PRO A 61 -3.54 -12.06 -5.21
C PRO A 61 -4.84 -11.28 -5.41
N TRP A 62 -4.82 -9.95 -5.25
CA TRP A 62 -5.99 -9.09 -5.46
C TRP A 62 -6.49 -9.07 -6.91
N ALA A 63 -5.68 -9.50 -7.88
CA ALA A 63 -6.04 -9.55 -9.29
C ALA A 63 -6.63 -10.90 -9.72
N ARG A 64 -6.66 -11.90 -8.83
CA ARG A 64 -7.16 -13.25 -9.15
C ARG A 64 -8.68 -13.28 -9.39
N PRO A 65 -9.21 -14.28 -10.11
CA PRO A 65 -10.65 -14.41 -10.40
C PRO A 65 -11.56 -14.36 -9.18
N GLU A 66 -11.18 -15.01 -8.08
CA GLU A 66 -11.93 -15.01 -6.82
C GLU A 66 -12.03 -13.63 -6.15
N HIS A 67 -11.18 -12.68 -6.56
CA HIS A 67 -11.16 -11.30 -6.04
C HIS A 67 -11.56 -10.27 -7.11
N ALA A 68 -12.33 -10.69 -8.14
CA ALA A 68 -12.77 -9.83 -9.24
C ALA A 68 -13.60 -8.59 -8.82
N ALA A 69 -14.09 -8.54 -7.59
CA ALA A 69 -14.72 -7.35 -7.02
C ALA A 69 -13.73 -6.19 -6.85
N LEU A 70 -12.43 -6.45 -6.73
CA LEU A 70 -11.38 -5.45 -6.62
C LEU A 70 -10.94 -4.95 -8.01
N ARG A 71 -10.30 -3.79 -8.02
CA ARG A 71 -9.61 -3.22 -9.17
C ARG A 71 -8.14 -3.02 -8.83
N TYR A 72 -7.30 -2.99 -9.86
CA TYR A 72 -5.89 -2.67 -9.72
C TYR A 72 -5.47 -1.60 -10.73
N ALA A 73 -4.68 -0.62 -10.29
CA ALA A 73 -4.07 0.36 -11.17
C ALA A 73 -2.56 0.34 -10.96
N THR A 74 -1.79 0.25 -12.05
CA THR A 74 -0.33 0.15 -11.98
C THR A 74 0.38 0.93 -13.08
N TRP A 75 1.51 1.54 -12.72
CA TRP A 75 2.47 2.10 -13.69
C TRP A 75 3.57 1.11 -14.08
N HIS A 76 3.50 -0.14 -13.60
CA HIS A 76 4.36 -1.26 -13.98
C HIS A 76 3.50 -2.48 -14.35
N MET A 77 3.23 -2.66 -15.65
CA MET A 77 2.45 -3.81 -16.11
C MET A 77 3.28 -5.10 -16.06
N SER A 78 2.71 -6.16 -15.51
CA SER A 78 3.31 -7.50 -15.45
C SER A 78 2.54 -8.46 -16.35
N PRO A 79 3.19 -9.42 -17.05
CA PRO A 79 2.49 -10.50 -17.74
C PRO A 79 1.54 -11.29 -16.82
N ARG A 80 1.83 -11.35 -15.51
CA ARG A 80 0.97 -11.99 -14.50
C ARG A 80 -0.40 -11.31 -14.34
N LEU A 81 -0.55 -10.08 -14.82
CA LEU A 81 -1.80 -9.32 -14.80
C LEU A 81 -2.61 -9.45 -16.09
N ALA A 82 -2.14 -10.20 -17.09
CA ALA A 82 -2.79 -10.27 -18.41
C ALA A 82 -4.26 -10.76 -18.34
N ASP A 83 -4.53 -11.80 -17.56
CA ASP A 83 -5.91 -12.28 -17.34
C ASP A 83 -6.79 -11.21 -16.68
N ALA A 84 -6.32 -10.61 -15.59
CA ALA A 84 -7.07 -9.56 -14.89
C ALA A 84 -7.28 -8.31 -15.76
N GLN A 85 -6.33 -7.99 -16.64
CA GLN A 85 -6.47 -6.95 -17.64
C GLN A 85 -7.56 -7.30 -18.67
N GLN A 86 -7.57 -8.52 -19.20
CA GLN A 86 -8.62 -9.00 -20.13
C GLN A 86 -10.01 -8.97 -19.47
N ARG A 87 -10.09 -9.23 -18.17
CA ARG A 87 -11.34 -9.12 -17.38
C ARG A 87 -11.72 -7.67 -17.01
N GLY A 88 -10.97 -6.67 -17.48
CA GLY A 88 -11.23 -5.25 -17.21
C GLY A 88 -10.99 -4.82 -15.75
N ARG A 89 -10.19 -5.58 -15.01
CA ARG A 89 -9.89 -5.36 -13.58
C ARG A 89 -8.56 -4.68 -13.33
N VAL A 90 -7.73 -4.50 -14.37
CA VAL A 90 -6.44 -3.81 -14.28
C VAL A 90 -6.42 -2.61 -15.22
N GLU A 91 -6.00 -1.46 -14.71
CA GLU A 91 -5.75 -0.24 -15.48
C GLU A 91 -4.24 0.07 -15.48
N PHE A 92 -3.69 0.35 -16.66
CA PHE A 92 -2.32 0.83 -16.78
C PHE A 92 -2.30 2.36 -16.62
N LEU A 93 -1.42 2.87 -15.77
CA LEU A 93 -1.21 4.29 -15.54
C LEU A 93 0.04 4.75 -16.31
N PRO A 94 -0.10 5.46 -17.45
CA PRO A 94 1.04 5.95 -18.23
C PRO A 94 1.60 7.23 -17.59
N ILE A 95 2.16 7.10 -16.38
CA ILE A 95 2.72 8.21 -15.60
C ILE A 95 4.23 8.03 -15.45
N ARG A 96 4.98 9.13 -15.52
CA ARG A 96 6.42 9.09 -15.19
C ARG A 96 6.57 8.93 -13.69
N TYR A 97 7.58 8.19 -13.26
CA TYR A 97 7.78 7.89 -11.84
C TYR A 97 7.88 9.14 -10.96
N PHE A 98 8.53 10.21 -11.45
CA PHE A 98 8.60 11.48 -10.72
C PHE A 98 7.29 12.26 -10.69
N ASP A 99 6.39 12.06 -11.66
CA ASP A 99 5.10 12.75 -11.71
C ASP A 99 4.09 12.16 -10.72
N VAL A 100 4.36 10.97 -10.17
CA VAL A 100 3.52 10.31 -9.16
C VAL A 100 3.25 11.24 -7.96
N VAL A 101 4.21 12.08 -7.57
CA VAL A 101 4.05 13.01 -6.44
C VAL A 101 3.00 14.11 -6.70
N THR A 102 2.75 14.40 -7.98
CA THR A 102 1.73 15.35 -8.46
C THR A 102 0.41 14.64 -8.68
N GLU A 103 0.43 13.49 -9.35
CA GLU A 103 -0.77 12.68 -9.63
C GLU A 103 -1.46 12.17 -8.35
N PHE A 104 -0.68 11.90 -7.29
CA PHE A 104 -1.19 11.44 -6.00
C PHE A 104 -1.38 12.60 -5.00
N ALA A 105 -1.13 13.86 -5.40
CA ALA A 105 -1.40 15.00 -4.55
C ALA A 105 -2.93 15.18 -4.36
N PRO A 106 -3.39 15.81 -3.26
CA PRO A 106 -4.81 16.12 -3.08
C PRO A 106 -5.38 16.87 -4.29
N GLY A 107 -6.50 16.37 -4.82
CA GLY A 107 -7.13 16.89 -6.04
C GLY A 107 -6.59 16.32 -7.35
N GLY A 108 -5.49 15.55 -7.32
CA GLY A 108 -5.00 14.79 -8.46
C GLY A 108 -5.93 13.64 -8.83
N ARG A 109 -5.92 13.23 -10.12
CA ARG A 109 -6.78 12.15 -10.64
C ARG A 109 -6.60 10.84 -9.85
N TRP A 110 -5.37 10.57 -9.44
CA TRP A 110 -4.99 9.34 -8.73
C TRP A 110 -4.67 9.59 -7.25
N ALA A 111 -5.18 10.68 -6.67
CA ALA A 111 -5.03 10.98 -5.25
C ALA A 111 -5.58 9.81 -4.39
N PRO A 112 -4.75 9.12 -3.60
CA PRO A 112 -5.21 8.00 -2.80
C PRO A 112 -6.11 8.48 -1.67
N ASP A 113 -7.20 7.74 -1.47
CA ASP A 113 -8.08 7.91 -0.32
C ASP A 113 -7.45 7.28 0.94
N CYS A 114 -6.62 6.25 0.73
CA CYS A 114 -5.80 5.61 1.76
C CYS A 114 -4.42 5.24 1.22
N VAL A 115 -3.39 5.36 2.05
CA VAL A 115 -2.05 4.84 1.75
C VAL A 115 -1.69 3.80 2.79
N LEU A 116 -1.39 2.60 2.31
CA LEU A 116 -0.75 1.56 3.12
C LEU A 116 0.75 1.83 3.12
N VAL A 117 1.41 1.68 4.27
CA VAL A 117 2.86 1.72 4.38
C VAL A 117 3.36 0.50 5.12
N HIS A 118 4.56 0.02 4.80
CA HIS A 118 5.22 -1.06 5.52
C HIS A 118 6.46 -0.47 6.18
N THR A 119 6.55 -0.58 7.50
CA THR A 119 7.57 0.14 8.27
C THR A 119 8.23 -0.75 9.33
N ALA A 120 9.44 -0.38 9.73
CA ALA A 120 10.02 -0.84 10.99
C ALA A 120 9.20 -0.30 12.18
N PRO A 121 9.31 -0.91 13.37
CA PRO A 121 8.71 -0.38 14.60
C PRO A 121 9.12 1.07 14.88
N PRO A 122 8.24 1.87 15.52
CA PRO A 122 8.58 3.23 15.93
C PRO A 122 9.78 3.21 16.89
N ASP A 123 10.69 4.16 16.73
CA ASP A 123 11.76 4.38 17.71
C ASP A 123 11.25 5.12 18.96
N ALA A 124 12.15 5.36 19.92
CA ALA A 124 11.85 6.08 21.16
C ALA A 124 11.33 7.52 20.95
N ARG A 125 11.50 8.08 19.74
CA ARG A 125 11.01 9.40 19.36
C ARG A 125 9.75 9.33 18.50
N GLY A 126 9.16 8.14 18.35
CA GLY A 126 7.93 7.91 17.59
C GLY A 126 8.12 7.89 16.07
N TYR A 127 9.34 7.74 15.55
CA TYR A 127 9.58 7.66 14.11
C TYR A 127 9.61 6.22 13.60
N LEU A 128 8.80 5.95 12.59
CA LEU A 128 8.75 4.70 11.83
C LEU A 128 9.58 4.85 10.56
N SER A 129 10.47 3.89 10.29
CA SER A 129 11.25 3.83 9.04
C SER A 129 10.49 3.05 7.98
N LEU A 130 10.32 3.61 6.79
CA LEU A 130 9.78 2.91 5.60
C LEU A 130 10.74 1.86 5.03
N GLY A 131 11.97 1.82 5.55
CA GLY A 131 12.95 0.79 5.25
C GLY A 131 13.29 0.72 3.77
N ALA A 132 13.02 -0.44 3.17
CA ALA A 132 13.38 -0.74 1.79
C ALA A 132 12.45 -0.07 0.75
N ALA A 133 11.31 0.50 1.15
CA ALA A 133 10.30 1.01 0.22
C ALA A 133 9.84 2.44 0.57
N VAL A 134 10.74 3.41 0.40
CA VAL A 134 10.44 4.84 0.61
C VAL A 134 9.66 5.43 -0.57
N GLY A 135 10.26 5.38 -1.76
CA GLY A 135 9.76 5.83 -3.07
C GLY A 135 8.50 6.71 -3.07
N VAL A 136 7.48 6.23 -3.78
CA VAL A 136 6.19 6.90 -3.93
C VAL A 136 5.33 6.89 -2.66
N ALA A 137 5.59 5.94 -1.75
CA ALA A 137 4.77 5.73 -0.55
C ALA A 137 4.91 6.89 0.43
N LEU A 138 6.12 7.41 0.64
CA LEU A 138 6.35 8.52 1.57
C LEU A 138 5.59 9.81 1.21
N PRO A 139 5.73 10.39 -0.01
CA PRO A 139 5.00 11.61 -0.36
C PRO A 139 3.49 11.38 -0.40
N ALA A 140 3.02 10.21 -0.82
CA ALA A 140 1.60 9.86 -0.81
C ALA A 140 1.06 9.81 0.63
N ALA A 141 1.71 9.08 1.54
CA ALA A 141 1.28 8.93 2.93
C ALA A 141 1.17 10.28 3.66
N ARG A 142 2.13 11.18 3.42
CA ARG A 142 2.13 12.53 4.04
C ARG A 142 0.92 13.39 3.67
N ARG A 143 0.25 13.09 2.55
CA ARG A 143 -0.87 13.88 2.01
C ARG A 143 -2.20 13.13 2.02
N ALA A 144 -2.18 11.81 2.22
CA ALA A 144 -3.37 10.98 2.18
C ALA A 144 -4.31 11.24 3.36
N PRO A 145 -5.64 11.16 3.16
CA PRO A 145 -6.63 11.28 4.24
C PRO A 145 -6.50 10.20 5.31
N LEU A 146 -6.07 8.99 4.91
CA LEU A 146 -5.89 7.84 5.78
C LEU A 146 -4.53 7.18 5.51
N VAL A 147 -3.77 6.89 6.57
CA VAL A 147 -2.54 6.08 6.50
C VAL A 147 -2.63 4.92 7.48
N ILE A 148 -2.51 3.72 6.92
CA ILE A 148 -2.48 2.45 7.66
C ILE A 148 -1.07 1.89 7.56
N ALA A 149 -0.38 1.74 8.69
CA ALA A 149 0.96 1.17 8.74
C ALA A 149 0.93 -0.32 9.08
N GLN A 150 1.52 -1.17 8.24
CA GLN A 150 1.99 -2.50 8.62
C GLN A 150 3.36 -2.35 9.29
N VAL A 151 3.41 -2.57 10.60
CA VAL A 151 4.63 -2.44 11.40
C VAL A 151 5.26 -3.82 11.57
N ASN A 152 6.47 -3.98 11.07
CA ASN A 152 7.15 -5.26 10.99
C ASN A 152 8.61 -5.16 11.46
N PRO A 153 9.02 -5.91 12.52
CA PRO A 153 10.40 -5.95 12.99
C PRO A 153 11.44 -6.35 11.94
N ASN A 154 11.04 -7.12 10.92
CA ASN A 154 11.90 -7.54 9.82
C ASN A 154 12.14 -6.43 8.78
N MET A 155 11.38 -5.33 8.81
CA MET A 155 11.65 -4.18 7.94
C MET A 155 12.91 -3.46 8.42
N PRO A 156 13.95 -3.30 7.58
CA PRO A 156 15.19 -2.65 8.01
C PRO A 156 14.94 -1.18 8.33
N ARG A 157 15.66 -0.68 9.34
CA ARG A 157 15.65 0.74 9.68
C ARG A 157 16.73 1.47 8.87
N THR A 158 16.34 2.01 7.72
CA THR A 158 17.27 2.68 6.79
C THR A 158 17.56 4.12 7.23
N ARG A 159 18.74 4.64 6.89
CA ARG A 159 19.10 6.04 7.11
C ARG A 159 18.53 6.94 6.00
N GLY A 160 18.57 8.25 6.18
CA GLY A 160 18.10 9.24 5.21
C GLY A 160 16.71 9.77 5.53
N SER A 161 15.91 10.08 4.49
CA SER A 161 14.63 10.81 4.65
C SER A 161 13.38 9.92 4.64
N GLY A 162 13.55 8.60 4.73
CA GLY A 162 12.49 7.58 4.63
C GLY A 162 11.67 7.34 5.90
N TRP A 163 11.21 8.40 6.56
CA TRP A 163 10.57 8.28 7.88
C TRP A 163 9.19 8.96 7.94
N LEU A 164 8.31 8.36 8.73
CA LEU A 164 7.03 8.94 9.17
C LEU A 164 7.04 9.01 10.69
N HIS A 165 6.61 10.14 11.24
CA HIS A 165 6.33 10.22 12.68
C HIS A 165 4.97 9.56 12.98
N ALA A 166 4.78 9.01 14.17
CA ALA A 166 3.52 8.42 14.63
C ALA A 166 2.30 9.34 14.40
N SER A 167 2.47 10.66 14.56
CA SER A 167 1.41 11.65 14.30
C SER A 167 1.01 11.78 12.82
N GLN A 168 1.72 11.10 11.91
CA GLN A 168 1.45 11.04 10.46
C GLN A 168 0.85 9.69 10.04
N VAL A 169 0.52 8.82 11.00
CA VAL A 169 -0.08 7.51 10.78
C VAL A 169 -1.36 7.42 11.61
N ASP A 170 -2.47 7.02 10.99
CA ASP A 170 -3.77 6.97 11.66
C ASP A 170 -3.91 5.70 12.49
N VAL A 171 -3.57 4.57 11.87
CA VAL A 171 -3.63 3.26 12.50
C VAL A 171 -2.42 2.43 12.10
N TRP A 172 -2.06 1.50 12.97
CA TRP A 172 -1.02 0.53 12.67
C TRP A 172 -1.44 -0.88 13.07
N VAL A 173 -0.95 -1.85 12.30
CA VAL A 173 -1.13 -3.27 12.53
C VAL A 173 0.25 -3.90 12.70
N GLU A 174 0.36 -4.85 13.62
CA GLU A 174 1.59 -5.61 13.78
C GLU A 174 1.66 -6.73 12.75
N ALA A 175 2.83 -6.93 12.17
CA ALA A 175 3.15 -8.07 11.32
C ALA A 175 4.52 -8.63 11.70
N ASP A 176 4.68 -9.94 11.63
CA ASP A 176 5.97 -10.61 11.77
C ASP A 176 6.13 -11.57 10.60
N GLU A 177 6.62 -11.01 9.50
CA GLU A 177 6.82 -11.74 8.25
C GLU A 177 8.14 -11.31 7.60
N PRO A 178 8.83 -12.20 6.87
CA PRO A 178 9.98 -11.79 6.07
C PRO A 178 9.56 -10.75 5.03
N LEU A 179 10.50 -9.96 4.51
CA LEU A 179 10.22 -9.12 3.35
C LEU A 179 10.20 -9.95 2.07
N ALA A 180 9.54 -9.44 1.03
CA ALA A 180 9.62 -10.08 -0.28
C ALA A 180 11.04 -9.91 -0.86
N GLU A 181 11.62 -11.02 -1.29
CA GLU A 181 12.94 -11.03 -1.94
C GLU A 181 12.79 -10.91 -3.46
N TYR A 182 13.78 -10.29 -4.10
CA TYR A 182 13.87 -10.31 -5.55
C TYR A 182 14.38 -11.70 -5.96
N PRO A 183 13.68 -12.46 -6.81
CA PRO A 183 14.09 -13.81 -7.18
C PRO A 183 15.48 -13.79 -7.83
N ALA A 184 16.32 -14.76 -7.49
CA ALA A 184 17.59 -14.95 -8.16
C ALA A 184 17.36 -15.27 -9.66
N PRO A 185 18.28 -14.87 -10.56
CA PRO A 185 18.22 -15.18 -11.98
C PRO A 185 18.13 -16.68 -12.28
#